data_AF-A0A959GXN1-F1
#
_entry.id   AF-A0A959GXN1-F1
#
_cell.length_a   1.000
_cell.length_b   1.000
_cell.length_c   1.000
_cell.angle_alpha   90.00
_cell.angle_beta   90.00
_cell.angle_gamma   90.00
#
_symmetry.space_group_name_H-M   'P 1'
#
loop_
_entity.id
_entity.type
_entity.pdbx_description
1 polymer ?
#
loop_
_entity_poly.entity_id
_entity_poly.type
_entity_poly.pdbx_seq_one_letter_code
_entity_poly.pdbx_strand_id
1 'polypeptide(L)'
;MELVNNKYLLNGGIDPLELCREYGTPLYVYDAAVMERQYRRITAAFSYPKLRIHYACKALSNLTVMRLFKKWGAGLDCVSIQEVQLGLMAGFQPDDILYTPNFAGA
;
A
#
# COMPACT_ATOMS: atom_id res chain seq x y z
N MET A 1 7.46 -11.48 -11.26
CA MET A 1 8.56 -11.37 -12.24
C MET A 1 8.80 -12.75 -12.77
N GLU A 2 8.83 -12.89 -14.09
CA GLU A 2 8.96 -14.18 -14.77
C GLU A 2 10.06 -14.10 -15.81
N LEU A 3 10.80 -15.19 -16.00
CA LEU A 3 11.83 -15.28 -17.03
C LEU A 3 11.20 -15.82 -18.32
N VAL A 4 11.12 -14.98 -19.34
CA VAL A 4 10.54 -15.32 -20.65
C VAL A 4 11.57 -15.00 -21.73
N ASN A 5 11.93 -15.98 -22.56
CA ASN A 5 12.90 -15.81 -23.66
C ASN A 5 14.21 -15.12 -23.21
N ASN A 6 14.77 -15.56 -22.08
CA ASN A 6 15.98 -15.01 -21.47
C ASN A 6 15.89 -13.52 -21.06
N LYS A 7 14.67 -12.99 -20.85
CA LYS A 7 14.40 -11.67 -20.30
C LYS A 7 13.49 -11.76 -19.09
N TYR A 8 13.77 -10.96 -18.06
CA TYR A 8 12.87 -10.85 -16.91
C TYR A 8 11.77 -9.84 -17.21
N LEU A 9 10.51 -10.25 -17.03
CA LEU A 9 9.35 -9.38 -17.19
C LEU A 9 8.61 -9.20 -15.85
N LEU A 10 8.17 -7.98 -15.57
CA LEU A 10 7.22 -7.70 -14.50
C LEU A 10 5.81 -8.17 -14.90
N ASN A 11 4.89 -8.17 -13.94
CA ASN A 11 3.50 -8.58 -14.21
C ASN A 11 2.90 -7.70 -15.32
N GLY A 12 2.11 -8.30 -16.20
CA GLY A 12 1.59 -7.62 -17.39
C GLY A 12 2.58 -7.55 -18.56
N GLY A 13 3.71 -8.25 -18.50
CA GLY A 13 4.68 -8.34 -19.60
C GLY A 13 5.59 -7.10 -19.74
N ILE A 14 5.70 -6.30 -18.68
CA ILE A 14 6.46 -5.04 -18.70
C ILE A 14 7.96 -5.34 -18.55
N ASP A 15 8.78 -4.80 -19.44
CA ASP A 15 10.25 -4.90 -19.37
C ASP A 15 10.79 -3.91 -18.32
N PRO A 16 11.40 -4.37 -17.21
CA PRO A 16 11.97 -3.47 -16.20
C PRO A 16 13.11 -2.61 -16.75
N LEU A 17 13.83 -3.03 -17.79
CA LEU A 17 14.89 -2.22 -18.39
C LEU A 17 14.33 -1.06 -19.21
N GLU A 18 13.11 -1.16 -19.76
CA GLU A 18 12.43 -0.02 -20.38
C GLU A 18 12.08 1.04 -19.34
N LEU A 19 11.54 0.62 -18.19
CA LEU A 19 11.25 1.54 -17.07
C LEU A 19 12.52 2.23 -16.56
N CYS A 20 13.63 1.49 -16.40
CA CYS A 20 14.90 2.07 -15.97
C CYS A 20 15.45 3.09 -16.99
N ARG A 21 15.23 2.88 -18.29
CA ARG A 21 15.62 3.85 -19.34
C ARG A 21 14.75 5.11 -19.31
N GLU A 22 13.45 4.95 -19.08
CA GLU A 22 12.48 6.05 -19.08
C GLU A 22 12.57 6.90 -17.80
N TYR A 23 12.62 6.27 -16.62
CA TYR A 23 12.52 6.94 -15.32
C TYR A 23 13.87 7.10 -14.59
N GLY A 24 14.95 6.52 -15.13
CA GLY A 24 16.27 6.52 -14.51
C GLY A 24 16.40 5.53 -13.35
N THR A 25 17.55 5.56 -12.66
CA THR A 25 17.86 4.65 -11.54
C THR A 25 18.54 5.38 -10.38
N PRO A 26 18.32 4.99 -9.11
CA PRO A 26 17.53 3.83 -8.65
C PRO A 26 16.01 4.04 -8.80
N LEU A 27 15.29 2.96 -9.17
CA LEU A 27 13.85 3.00 -9.43
C LEU A 27 13.11 1.96 -8.57
N TYR A 28 12.09 2.41 -7.85
CA TYR A 28 11.13 1.55 -7.17
C TYR A 28 9.88 1.40 -8.03
N VAL A 29 9.48 0.14 -8.29
CA VAL A 29 8.27 -0.18 -9.05
C VAL A 29 7.31 -0.96 -8.15
N TYR A 30 6.09 -0.46 -8.01
CA TYR A 30 5.04 -1.07 -7.20
C TYR A 30 3.93 -1.62 -8.09
N ASP A 31 3.52 -2.86 -7.83
CA ASP A 31 2.41 -3.50 -8.54
C ASP A 31 1.12 -3.43 -7.71
N ALA A 32 0.20 -2.56 -8.14
CA ALA A 32 -1.09 -2.37 -7.50
C ALA A 32 -1.97 -3.64 -7.54
N ALA A 33 -1.88 -4.45 -8.60
CA ALA A 33 -2.66 -5.68 -8.73
C ALA A 33 -2.18 -6.74 -7.73
N VAL A 34 -0.87 -6.80 -7.45
CA VAL A 34 -0.33 -7.64 -6.36
C VAL A 34 -0.88 -7.17 -5.01
N MET A 35 -0.81 -5.87 -4.72
CA MET A 35 -1.31 -5.30 -3.46
C MET A 35 -2.81 -5.58 -3.27
N GLU A 36 -3.63 -5.40 -4.32
CA GLU A 36 -5.06 -5.69 -4.28
C GLU A 36 -5.33 -7.17 -3.99
N ARG A 37 -4.63 -8.08 -4.67
CA ARG A 37 -4.78 -9.53 -4.44
C ARG A 37 -4.46 -9.90 -3.00
N GLN A 38 -3.41 -9.32 -2.41
CA GLN A 38 -3.06 -9.59 -1.01
C GLN A 38 -4.11 -9.03 -0.04
N TYR A 39 -4.61 -7.81 -0.28
CA TYR A 39 -5.68 -7.22 0.51
C TYR A 39 -6.96 -8.08 0.47
N ARG A 40 -7.37 -8.49 -0.73
CA ARG A 40 -8.52 -9.38 -0.94
C ARG A 40 -8.34 -10.74 -0.28
N ARG A 41 -7.13 -11.30 -0.34
CA ARG A 41 -6.81 -12.59 0.31
C ARG A 41 -6.97 -12.50 1.82
N ILE A 42 -6.46 -11.43 2.45
CA ILE A 42 -6.56 -11.24 3.90
C ILE A 42 -8.01 -10.99 4.30
N THR A 43 -8.72 -10.10 3.60
CA THR A 43 -10.14 -9.80 3.91
C THR A 43 -11.02 -11.03 3.77
N ALA A 44 -10.83 -11.86 2.73
CA ALA A 44 -11.59 -13.08 2.52
C ALA A 44 -11.29 -14.19 3.56
N ALA A 45 -10.15 -14.14 4.25
CA ALA A 45 -9.79 -15.14 5.27
C ALA A 45 -10.60 -14.99 6.57
N PHE A 46 -11.29 -13.88 6.78
CA PHE A 46 -12.06 -13.61 7.98
C PHE A 46 -13.54 -13.43 7.63
N SER A 47 -14.40 -14.32 8.14
CA SER A 47 -15.86 -14.21 8.01
C SER A 47 -16.46 -13.54 9.25
N TYR A 48 -16.19 -12.25 9.44
CA TYR A 48 -16.76 -11.47 10.55
C TYR A 48 -17.56 -10.26 10.03
N PRO A 49 -18.83 -10.07 10.46
CA PRO A 49 -19.71 -9.04 9.90
C PRO A 49 -19.20 -7.59 10.02
N LYS A 50 -18.32 -7.32 10.99
CA LYS A 50 -17.76 -5.98 11.25
C LYS A 50 -16.23 -5.98 11.17
N LEU A 51 -15.67 -6.74 10.24
CA LEU A 51 -14.22 -6.74 10.00
C LEU A 51 -13.80 -5.42 9.33
N ARG A 52 -12.77 -4.77 9.88
CA ARG A 52 -12.09 -3.66 9.25
C ARG A 52 -10.58 -3.88 9.28
N ILE A 53 -9.99 -4.02 8.10
CA ILE A 53 -8.53 -4.11 7.96
C ILE A 53 -7.95 -2.70 7.90
N HIS A 54 -6.96 -2.41 8.74
CA HIS A 54 -6.21 -1.16 8.70
C HIS A 54 -4.84 -1.40 8.06
N TYR A 55 -4.51 -0.61 7.05
CA TYR A 55 -3.19 -0.65 6.43
C TYR A 55 -2.16 0.05 7.33
N ALA A 56 -1.07 -0.63 7.66
CA ALA A 56 0.00 -0.05 8.47
C ALA A 56 0.81 0.96 7.63
N CYS A 57 0.68 2.25 7.93
CA CYS A 57 1.29 3.35 7.17
C CYS A 57 2.83 3.21 7.07
N LYS A 58 3.46 2.75 8.16
CA LYS A 58 4.90 2.45 8.25
C LYS A 58 5.42 1.43 7.23
N ALA A 59 4.56 0.64 6.60
CA ALA A 59 4.97 -0.34 5.58
C ALA A 59 5.36 0.35 4.26
N LEU A 60 4.58 1.35 3.83
CA LEU A 60 4.86 2.21 2.67
C LEU A 60 3.93 3.43 2.68
N SER A 61 4.44 4.57 3.17
CA SER A 61 3.69 5.82 3.32
C SER A 61 3.55 6.64 2.02
N ASN A 62 3.61 5.98 0.87
CA ASN A 62 3.39 6.61 -0.42
C ASN A 62 1.90 7.00 -0.60
N LEU A 63 1.61 8.27 -0.89
CA LEU A 63 0.24 8.79 -1.00
C LEU A 63 -0.63 8.01 -1.99
N THR A 64 -0.07 7.61 -3.14
CA THR A 64 -0.81 6.86 -4.16
C THR A 64 -1.14 5.45 -3.67
N VAL A 65 -0.20 4.79 -3.01
CA VAL A 65 -0.42 3.45 -2.42
C VAL A 65 -1.48 3.50 -1.33
N MET A 66 -1.40 4.46 -0.42
CA MET A 66 -2.41 4.64 0.63
C MET A 66 -3.80 4.92 0.04
N ARG A 67 -3.91 5.73 -1.03
CA ARG A 67 -5.17 5.95 -1.76
C ARG A 67 -5.74 4.67 -2.36
N LEU A 68 -4.90 3.75 -2.84
CA LEU A 68 -5.35 2.45 -3.33
C LEU A 68 -5.94 1.59 -2.20
N PHE A 69 -5.27 1.50 -1.05
CA PHE A 69 -5.80 0.77 0.11
C PHE A 69 -7.11 1.38 0.62
N LYS A 70 -7.20 2.71 0.67
CA LYS A 70 -8.46 3.41 0.97
C LYS A 70 -9.57 3.01 -0.02
N LYS A 71 -9.27 3.03 -1.33
CA LYS A 71 -10.21 2.66 -2.39
C LYS A 71 -10.72 1.22 -2.24
N TRP A 72 -9.87 0.31 -1.75
CA TRP A 72 -10.28 -1.07 -1.47
C TRP A 72 -11.03 -1.26 -0.15
N GLY A 73 -11.18 -0.21 0.66
CA GLY A 73 -11.96 -0.22 1.90
C GLY A 73 -11.13 -0.39 3.18
N ALA A 74 -9.81 -0.28 3.11
CA ALA A 74 -8.97 -0.29 4.30
C ALA A 74 -9.16 0.98 5.14
N GLY A 75 -9.02 0.88 6.46
CA GLY A 75 -8.61 2.00 7.30
C GLY A 75 -7.08 2.19 7.26
N LEU A 76 -6.56 3.10 8.08
CA LEU A 76 -5.13 3.37 8.20
C LEU A 76 -4.67 3.22 9.65
N ASP A 77 -3.51 2.61 9.87
CA ASP A 77 -2.85 2.53 11.18
C ASP A 77 -1.56 3.35 11.15
N CYS A 78 -1.48 4.33 12.05
CA CYS A 78 -0.43 5.35 12.11
C CYS A 78 0.24 5.36 13.49
N VAL A 79 1.56 5.50 13.51
CA VAL A 79 2.38 5.56 14.73
C VAL A 79 2.98 6.95 14.99
N SER A 80 2.79 7.90 14.07
CA SER A 80 3.22 9.30 14.23
C SER A 80 2.19 10.29 13.71
N ILE A 81 2.25 11.54 14.20
CA ILE A 81 1.38 12.62 13.70
C ILE A 81 1.62 12.91 12.21
N GLN A 82 2.84 12.74 11.72
CA GLN A 82 3.17 12.91 10.30
C GLN A 82 2.50 11.84 9.44
N GLU A 83 2.39 10.60 9.93
CA GLU A 83 1.63 9.55 9.23
C GLU A 83 0.13 9.84 9.24
N VAL A 84 -0.41 10.39 10.33
CA VAL A 84 -1.81 10.87 10.36
C VAL A 84 -2.01 11.97 9.31
N GLN A 85 -1.11 12.95 9.23
CA GLN A 85 -1.17 14.01 8.21
C GLN A 85 -1.12 13.44 6.78
N LEU A 86 -0.22 12.49 6.51
CA LEU A 86 -0.15 11.80 5.23
C LEU A 86 -1.43 11.02 4.92
N GLY A 87 -2.04 10.38 5.92
CA GLY A 87 -3.33 9.70 5.82
C GLY A 87 -4.46 10.65 5.41
N LEU A 88 -4.54 11.82 6.04
CA LEU A 88 -5.49 12.87 5.68
C LEU A 88 -5.24 13.38 4.25
N MET A 89 -3.98 13.57 3.83
CA MET A 89 -3.62 13.94 2.46
C MET A 89 -3.94 12.84 1.42
N ALA A 90 -3.89 11.58 1.83
CA ALA A 90 -4.36 10.44 1.04
C ALA A 90 -5.90 10.33 1.01
N GLY A 91 -6.59 11.15 1.83
CA GLY A 91 -8.03 11.32 1.83
C GLY A 91 -8.79 10.41 2.79
N PHE A 92 -8.12 9.73 3.73
CA PHE A 92 -8.80 9.00 4.80
C PHE A 92 -9.59 9.99 5.68
N GLN A 93 -10.76 9.58 6.18
CA GLN A 93 -11.44 10.36 7.21
C GLN A 93 -10.73 10.17 8.55
N PRO A 94 -10.77 11.15 9.49
CA PRO A 94 -10.19 10.98 10.81
C PRO A 94 -10.66 9.69 11.53
N ASP A 95 -11.94 9.35 11.42
CA ASP A 95 -12.54 8.13 12.01
C ASP A 95 -12.05 6.82 11.37
N ASP A 96 -11.31 6.91 10.25
CA ASP A 96 -10.70 5.78 9.56
C ASP A 96 -9.23 5.58 9.91
N ILE A 97 -8.66 6.46 10.74
CA ILE A 97 -7.26 6.46 11.14
C ILE A 97 -7.14 6.00 12.59
N LEU A 98 -6.52 4.84 12.79
CA LEU A 98 -6.11 4.35 14.09
C LEU A 98 -4.73 4.94 14.42
N TYR A 99 -4.59 5.55 15.60
CA TYR A 99 -3.33 6.14 16.07
C TYR A 99 -2.75 5.34 17.24
N THR A 100 -1.63 4.65 17.01
CA THR A 100 -1.01 3.67 17.93
C THR A 100 0.46 4.00 18.27
N PRO A 101 0.80 5.21 18.72
CA PRO A 101 2.18 5.55 19.06
C PRO A 101 2.61 4.88 20.38
N ASN A 102 3.90 4.57 20.53
CA ASN A 102 4.45 4.05 21.79
C ASN A 102 4.46 5.07 22.94
N PHE A 103 4.40 6.38 22.63
CA PHE A 103 4.60 7.47 23.59
C PHE A 103 3.35 8.35 23.80
N ALA A 104 2.15 7.92 23.39
CA ALA A 104 0.93 8.64 23.75
C ALA A 104 0.60 8.38 25.23
N GLY A 105 1.33 9.05 26.13
CA GLY A 105 1.20 8.89 27.56
C GLY A 105 2.35 9.46 28.40
N ALA A 106 3.04 10.50 27.91
CA ALA A 106 3.96 11.30 28.71
C ALA A 106 3.53 12.78 28.68
#